data_AF-A0A3M1ILF6-F1
#
_entry.id   AF-A0A3M1ILF6-F1
#
_cell.length_a   1.000
_cell.length_b   1.000
_cell.length_c   1.000
_cell.angle_alpha   90.00
_cell.angle_beta   90.00
_cell.angle_gamma   90.00
#
_symmetry.space_group_name_H-M   'P 1'
#
loop_
_entity.id
_entity.type
_entity.pdbx_description
1 polymer ?
#
loop_
_entity_poly.entity_id
_entity_poly.type
_entity_poly.pdbx_seq_one_letter_code
_entity_poly.pdbx_strand_id
1 'polypeptide(L)'
;TKVMVSGPDAARLIDRLIASRLPRVGRIGLAHMLNRAGRIEMEVTVARPAEDAFNAFLNYGYGVLYSRVEKALMIAGLDPYLGFMHRDDYNQRSMVYDFIEPYRVWIDKVVFGLFARKHIRESHYEALTRGVSLVKGGKEVLLAALLDYLDERKIRYRGRQLNRGHALQLDAHRFAQQLIGRAATDWTTLEV
;
A
#
# COMPACT_ATOMS: atom_id res chain seq x y z
N THR A 1 -12.36 -12.53 7.54
CA THR A 1 -11.99 -13.14 8.84
C THR A 1 -10.48 -13.25 8.93
N LYS A 2 -9.83 -12.81 10.02
CA LYS A 2 -8.38 -12.93 10.21
C LYS A 2 -8.07 -14.20 11.01
N VAL A 3 -7.25 -15.09 10.46
CA VAL A 3 -6.86 -16.36 11.11
C VAL A 3 -5.36 -16.33 11.38
N MET A 4 -4.96 -16.58 12.62
CA MET A 4 -3.54 -16.71 12.99
C MET A 4 -3.13 -18.17 12.96
N VAL A 5 -2.10 -18.48 12.19
CA VAL A 5 -1.52 -19.83 12.13
C VAL A 5 -0.16 -19.80 12.81
N SER A 6 0.02 -20.61 13.84
CA SER A 6 1.22 -20.67 14.67
C SER A 6 1.72 -22.11 14.83
N GLY A 7 2.98 -22.28 15.22
CA GLY A 7 3.64 -23.59 15.35
C GLY A 7 4.89 -23.74 14.45
N PRO A 8 5.69 -24.79 14.67
CA PRO A 8 6.95 -25.02 13.94
C PRO A 8 6.74 -25.21 12.43
N ASP A 9 5.63 -25.85 12.03
CA ASP A 9 5.30 -26.11 10.62
C ASP A 9 4.34 -25.09 9.98
N ALA A 10 3.98 -24.01 10.69
CA ALA A 10 3.00 -23.03 10.22
C ALA A 10 3.36 -22.46 8.83
N ALA A 11 4.63 -22.13 8.61
CA ALA A 11 5.10 -21.61 7.33
C ALA A 11 4.93 -22.63 6.20
N ARG A 12 5.29 -23.90 6.46
CA ARG A 12 5.17 -25.00 5.48
C ARG A 12 3.71 -25.32 5.16
N LEU A 13 2.83 -25.26 6.17
CA LEU A 13 1.40 -25.44 5.99
C LEU A 13 0.83 -24.36 5.07
N ILE A 14 1.11 -23.09 5.36
CA ILE A 14 0.59 -21.98 4.56
C ILE A 14 1.16 -22.04 3.14
N ASP A 15 2.45 -22.30 2.97
CA ASP A 15 3.09 -22.42 1.64
C ASP A 15 2.45 -23.51 0.76
N ARG A 16 1.94 -24.59 1.36
CA ARG A 16 1.17 -25.63 0.63
C ARG A 16 -0.26 -25.24 0.30
N LEU A 17 -0.83 -24.32 1.07
CA LEU A 17 -2.22 -23.86 0.92
C LEU A 17 -2.34 -22.71 -0.05
N ILE A 18 -1.24 -22.10 -0.50
CA ILE A 18 -1.28 -20.95 -1.41
C ILE A 18 -0.65 -21.25 -2.76
N ALA A 19 -1.14 -20.58 -3.80
CA ALA A 19 -0.61 -20.71 -5.16
C ALA A 19 0.68 -19.89 -5.41
N SER A 20 1.06 -19.02 -4.47
CA SER A 20 2.24 -18.14 -4.56
C SER A 20 3.29 -18.48 -3.51
N ARG A 21 4.51 -17.95 -3.63
CA ARG A 21 5.53 -18.14 -2.58
C ARG A 21 5.11 -17.44 -1.29
N LEU A 22 5.34 -18.09 -0.15
CA LEU A 22 5.14 -17.46 1.15
C LEU A 22 5.95 -16.13 1.23
N PRO A 23 5.33 -15.04 1.70
CA PRO A 23 6.03 -13.78 1.92
C PRO A 23 7.24 -13.95 2.85
N ARG A 24 8.26 -13.11 2.70
CA ARG A 24 9.37 -13.03 3.67
C ARG A 24 8.84 -12.56 5.03
N VAL A 25 9.61 -12.81 6.10
CA VAL A 25 9.26 -12.30 7.45
C VAL A 25 9.03 -10.79 7.35
N GLY A 26 8.01 -10.30 8.06
CA GLY A 26 7.63 -8.89 8.05
C GLY A 26 7.05 -8.35 6.75
N ARG A 27 6.72 -9.21 5.78
CA ARG A 27 6.01 -8.82 4.56
C ARG A 27 4.59 -9.37 4.53
N ILE A 28 3.77 -8.67 3.76
CA ILE A 28 2.40 -9.04 3.44
C ILE A 28 2.35 -9.27 1.94
N GLY A 29 1.66 -10.33 1.52
CA GLY A 29 1.44 -10.66 0.12
C GLY A 29 0.01 -11.11 -0.11
N LEU A 30 -0.52 -10.76 -1.28
CA LEU A 30 -1.74 -11.36 -1.81
C LEU A 30 -1.41 -12.74 -2.37
N ALA A 31 -2.28 -13.70 -2.11
CA ALA A 31 -2.15 -15.07 -2.55
C ALA A 31 -3.53 -15.70 -2.79
N HIS A 32 -3.58 -16.74 -3.61
CA HIS A 32 -4.78 -17.54 -3.79
C HIS A 32 -4.68 -18.80 -2.95
N MET A 33 -5.67 -19.03 -2.09
CA MET A 33 -5.76 -20.25 -1.30
C MET A 33 -6.31 -21.39 -2.15
N LEU A 34 -5.67 -22.55 -2.05
CA LEU A 34 -6.01 -23.76 -2.77
C LEU A 34 -6.87 -24.67 -1.88
N ASN A 35 -7.88 -25.29 -2.48
CA ASN A 35 -8.64 -26.36 -1.83
C ASN A 35 -7.86 -27.69 -1.83
N ARG A 36 -8.41 -28.73 -1.19
CA ARG A 36 -7.80 -30.08 -1.17
C ARG A 36 -7.56 -30.68 -2.56
N ALA A 37 -8.29 -30.25 -3.57
CA ALA A 37 -8.14 -30.68 -4.96
C ALA A 37 -7.14 -29.83 -5.77
N GLY A 38 -6.45 -28.87 -5.13
CA GLY A 38 -5.47 -28.00 -5.77
C GLY A 38 -6.08 -26.89 -6.64
N ARG A 39 -7.39 -26.63 -6.52
CA ARG A 39 -8.05 -25.54 -7.25
C ARG A 39 -8.08 -24.26 -6.40
N ILE A 40 -8.02 -23.12 -7.06
CA ILE A 40 -8.18 -21.80 -6.41
C ILE A 40 -9.59 -21.72 -5.82
N GLU A 41 -9.65 -21.46 -4.51
CA GLU A 41 -10.91 -21.34 -3.77
C GLU A 41 -11.20 -19.89 -3.39
N MET A 42 -10.19 -19.15 -2.95
CA MET A 42 -10.37 -17.78 -2.49
C MET A 42 -9.08 -16.96 -2.52
N GLU A 43 -9.23 -15.64 -2.65
CA GLU A 43 -8.14 -14.69 -2.46
C GLU A 43 -7.89 -14.44 -0.97
N VAL A 44 -6.64 -14.55 -0.55
CA VAL A 44 -6.19 -14.35 0.82
C VAL A 44 -5.02 -13.39 0.88
N THR A 45 -5.00 -12.55 1.92
CA THR A 45 -3.82 -11.78 2.27
C THR A 45 -3.02 -12.54 3.31
N VAL A 46 -1.85 -13.06 2.91
CA VAL A 46 -0.93 -13.72 3.83
C VAL A 46 0.02 -12.67 4.40
N ALA A 47 -0.07 -12.44 5.70
CA ALA A 47 0.82 -11.56 6.42
C ALA A 47 1.75 -12.38 7.31
N ARG A 48 3.06 -12.16 7.18
CA ARG A 48 4.00 -12.55 8.23
C ARG A 48 4.18 -11.37 9.18
N PRO A 49 4.10 -11.59 10.51
CA PRO A 49 4.28 -10.52 11.47
C PRO A 49 5.57 -9.73 11.21
N ALA A 50 5.51 -8.42 11.46
CA ALA A 50 6.67 -7.54 11.33
C ALA A 50 7.75 -7.93 12.34
N GLU A 51 9.02 -7.77 11.99
CA GLU A 51 10.12 -8.10 12.92
C GLU A 51 10.18 -7.10 14.09
N ASP A 52 9.75 -5.86 13.85
CA ASP A 52 9.77 -4.78 14.81
C ASP A 52 8.56 -3.85 14.64
N ALA A 53 8.39 -2.94 15.59
CA ALA A 53 7.32 -1.95 15.57
C ALA A 53 7.42 -1.01 14.37
N PHE A 54 8.61 -0.62 13.93
CA PHE A 54 8.81 0.31 12.82
C PHE A 54 8.26 -0.25 11.51
N ASN A 55 8.62 -1.50 11.19
CA ASN A 55 8.11 -2.25 10.05
C ASN A 55 6.60 -2.52 10.16
N ALA A 56 6.07 -2.72 11.38
CA ALA A 56 4.63 -2.85 11.57
C ALA A 56 3.89 -1.56 11.16
N PHE A 57 4.43 -0.39 11.52
CA PHE A 57 3.87 0.91 11.12
C PHE A 57 4.00 1.16 9.62
N LEU A 58 5.14 0.84 9.00
CA LEU A 58 5.33 0.93 7.55
C LEU A 58 4.33 0.07 6.80
N ASN A 59 4.20 -1.21 7.16
CA ASN A 59 3.26 -2.13 6.51
C ASN A 59 1.82 -1.62 6.58
N TYR A 60 1.41 -1.11 7.74
CA TYR A 60 0.07 -0.53 7.87
C TYR A 60 -0.09 0.73 7.02
N GLY A 61 0.89 1.63 7.04
CA GLY A 61 0.88 2.87 6.25
C GLY A 61 0.86 2.61 4.74
N TYR A 62 1.63 1.63 4.25
CA TYR A 62 1.58 1.22 2.85
C TYR A 62 0.25 0.59 2.48
N GLY A 63 -0.40 -0.16 3.39
CA GLY A 63 -1.76 -0.64 3.18
C GLY A 63 -2.76 0.50 2.98
N VAL A 64 -2.64 1.59 3.76
CA VAL A 64 -3.46 2.80 3.58
C VAL A 64 -3.17 3.48 2.24
N LEU A 65 -1.89 3.60 1.86
CA LEU A 65 -1.50 4.21 0.58
C LEU A 65 -2.01 3.39 -0.61
N TYR A 66 -1.91 2.07 -0.54
CA TYR A 66 -2.38 1.15 -1.57
C TYR A 66 -3.87 1.36 -1.86
N SER A 67 -4.72 1.37 -0.84
CA SER A 67 -6.15 1.63 -1.01
C SER A 67 -6.45 3.01 -1.61
N ARG A 68 -5.61 4.02 -1.32
CA ARG A 68 -5.76 5.36 -1.90
C ARG A 68 -5.35 5.43 -3.36
N VAL A 69 -4.25 4.77 -3.72
CA VAL A 69 -3.78 4.68 -5.11
C VAL A 69 -4.78 3.94 -5.97
N GLU A 70 -5.25 2.77 -5.50
CA GLU A 70 -6.28 2.00 -6.17
C GLU A 70 -7.54 2.84 -6.41
N LYS A 71 -8.05 3.50 -5.38
CA LYS A 71 -9.19 4.41 -5.51
C LYS A 71 -8.92 5.51 -6.54
N ALA A 72 -7.72 6.10 -6.54
CA ALA A 72 -7.38 7.18 -7.46
C ALA A 72 -7.37 6.72 -8.92
N LEU A 73 -6.81 5.53 -9.18
CA LEU A 73 -6.79 4.89 -10.50
C LEU A 73 -8.22 4.58 -10.97
N MET A 74 -9.06 3.99 -10.11
CA MET A 74 -10.45 3.68 -10.44
C MET A 74 -11.25 4.94 -10.79
N ILE A 75 -11.11 6.02 -10.01
CA ILE A 75 -11.79 7.29 -10.30
C ILE A 75 -11.27 7.90 -11.61
N ALA A 76 -10.00 7.66 -11.98
CA ALA A 76 -9.42 8.07 -13.26
C ALA A 76 -9.88 7.23 -14.45
N GLY A 77 -10.64 6.15 -14.23
CA GLY A 77 -11.04 5.20 -15.27
C GLY A 77 -9.93 4.24 -15.69
N LEU A 78 -8.88 4.08 -14.89
CA LEU A 78 -7.81 3.12 -15.12
C LEU A 78 -8.15 1.79 -14.45
N ASP A 79 -7.84 0.70 -15.14
CA ASP A 79 -7.96 -0.65 -14.58
C ASP A 79 -6.79 -0.93 -13.61
N PRO A 80 -7.06 -1.17 -12.30
CA PRO A 80 -6.03 -1.51 -11.32
C PRO A 80 -5.23 -2.78 -11.64
N TYR A 81 -5.73 -3.66 -12.51
CA TYR A 81 -5.11 -4.95 -12.86
C TYR A 81 -4.24 -4.91 -14.12
N LEU A 82 -4.20 -3.79 -14.85
CA LEU A 82 -3.41 -3.64 -16.08
C LEU A 82 -2.16 -2.76 -15.85
N GLY A 83 -1.15 -3.34 -15.21
CA GLY A 83 0.17 -2.71 -15.01
C GLY A 83 1.11 -2.88 -16.21
N PHE A 84 2.23 -2.17 -16.17
CA PHE A 84 3.30 -2.19 -17.17
C PHE A 84 4.60 -2.85 -16.68
N MET A 85 4.93 -2.74 -15.38
CA MET A 85 6.24 -3.18 -14.85
C MET A 85 6.16 -4.42 -13.94
N HIS A 86 5.15 -4.50 -13.07
CA HIS A 86 4.93 -5.69 -12.25
C HIS A 86 4.35 -6.82 -13.12
N ARG A 87 4.98 -8.01 -13.11
CA ARG A 87 4.55 -9.17 -13.91
C ARG A 87 3.06 -9.45 -13.70
N ASP A 88 2.35 -9.66 -14.80
CA ASP A 88 0.95 -10.09 -14.85
C ASP A 88 0.79 -11.52 -14.33
N ASP A 89 1.00 -11.74 -13.03
CA ASP A 89 0.35 -12.86 -12.36
C ASP A 89 -1.16 -12.56 -12.37
N TYR A 90 -1.94 -13.44 -12.98
CA TYR A 90 -3.40 -13.33 -13.04
C TYR A 90 -3.96 -12.94 -11.66
N ASN A 91 -4.74 -11.85 -11.61
CA ASN A 91 -5.43 -11.32 -10.43
C ASN A 91 -4.62 -10.45 -9.45
N GLN A 92 -3.39 -10.02 -9.77
CA GLN A 92 -2.72 -8.97 -8.98
C GLN A 92 -3.05 -7.57 -9.52
N ARG A 93 -3.24 -6.59 -8.64
CA ARG A 93 -3.44 -5.18 -9.01
C ARG A 93 -2.11 -4.55 -9.45
N SER A 94 -1.53 -5.05 -10.53
CA SER A 94 -0.20 -4.69 -11.03
C SER A 94 -0.06 -3.19 -11.27
N MET A 95 -1.11 -2.52 -11.79
CA MET A 95 -1.12 -1.08 -11.98
C MET A 95 -1.04 -0.29 -10.66
N VAL A 96 -1.63 -0.81 -9.58
CA VAL A 96 -1.51 -0.18 -8.25
C VAL A 96 -0.07 -0.26 -7.76
N TYR A 97 0.60 -1.40 -7.96
CA TYR A 97 2.00 -1.57 -7.60
C TYR A 97 2.97 -0.74 -8.44
N ASP A 98 2.66 -0.49 -9.72
CA ASP A 98 3.45 0.43 -10.54
C ASP A 98 3.25 1.88 -10.09
N PHE A 99 1.98 2.28 -9.89
CA PHE A 99 1.65 3.66 -9.63
C PHE A 99 1.99 4.10 -8.19
N ILE A 100 2.08 3.19 -7.24
CA ILE A 100 2.40 3.51 -5.83
C ILE A 100 3.86 3.92 -5.63
N GLU A 101 4.79 3.48 -6.48
CA GLU A 101 6.25 3.61 -6.25
C GLU A 101 6.71 5.05 -5.95
N PRO A 102 6.32 6.08 -6.73
CA PRO A 102 6.72 7.46 -6.45
C PRO A 102 6.18 8.00 -5.11
N TYR A 103 5.12 7.40 -4.58
CA TYR A 103 4.41 7.86 -3.39
C TYR A 103 4.81 7.13 -2.12
N ARG A 104 5.57 6.03 -2.20
CA ARG A 104 6.03 5.28 -1.01
C ARG A 104 6.75 6.15 0.01
N VAL A 105 7.56 7.10 -0.48
CA VAL A 105 8.29 8.09 0.34
C VAL A 105 7.37 8.93 1.24
N TRP A 106 6.09 9.07 0.91
CA TRP A 106 5.12 9.77 1.77
C TRP A 106 4.89 9.02 3.08
N ILE A 107 4.74 7.70 3.01
CA ILE A 107 4.57 6.85 4.19
C ILE A 107 5.86 6.80 4.99
N ASP A 108 6.99 6.61 4.31
CA ASP A 108 8.30 6.53 4.95
C ASP A 108 8.57 7.79 5.78
N LYS A 109 8.28 8.97 5.22
CA LYS A 109 8.46 10.25 5.91
C LYS A 109 7.57 10.39 7.15
N VAL A 110 6.31 9.96 7.09
CA VAL A 110 5.39 10.05 8.23
C VAL A 110 5.81 9.09 9.33
N VAL A 111 6.08 7.82 8.98
CA VAL A 111 6.49 6.80 9.94
C VAL A 111 7.83 7.18 10.57
N PHE A 112 8.82 7.55 9.77
CA PHE A 112 10.11 8.01 10.29
C PHE A 112 9.95 9.22 11.23
N GLY A 113 9.10 10.18 10.87
CA GLY A 113 8.79 11.34 11.72
C GLY A 113 8.17 10.96 13.08
N LEU A 114 7.26 9.97 13.11
CA LEU A 114 6.64 9.50 14.34
C LEU A 114 7.66 8.83 15.29
N PHE A 115 8.56 8.02 14.75
CA PHE A 115 9.60 7.35 15.53
C PHE A 115 10.70 8.32 15.98
N ALA A 116 11.17 9.20 15.10
CA ALA A 116 12.20 10.20 15.41
C ALA A 116 11.76 11.16 16.53
N ARG A 117 10.46 11.49 16.60
CA ARG A 117 9.88 12.34 17.66
C ARG A 117 9.48 11.58 18.92
N LYS A 118 9.73 10.26 18.99
CA LYS A 118 9.32 9.39 20.11
C LYS A 118 7.81 9.44 20.42
N HIS A 119 6.98 9.65 19.40
CA HIS A 119 5.52 9.59 19.55
C HIS A 119 5.00 8.15 19.68
N ILE A 120 5.81 7.17 19.27
CA ILE A 120 5.48 5.74 19.37
C ILE A 120 6.04 5.17 20.69
N ARG A 121 5.18 4.48 21.43
CA ARG A 121 5.47 3.83 22.71
C ARG A 121 5.11 2.35 22.61
N GLU A 122 5.57 1.55 23.57
CA GLU A 122 5.23 0.13 23.66
C GLU A 122 3.72 -0.13 23.72
N SER A 123 2.94 0.81 24.25
CA SER A 123 1.46 0.74 24.24
C SER A 123 0.82 0.81 22.86
N HIS A 124 1.58 1.14 21.81
CA HIS A 124 1.08 1.30 20.44
C HIS A 124 1.27 0.06 19.57
N TYR A 125 1.90 -0.99 20.09
CA TYR A 125 2.07 -2.26 19.41
C TYR A 125 2.04 -3.43 20.38
N GLU A 126 1.78 -4.62 19.88
CA GLU A 126 1.79 -5.85 20.67
C GLU A 126 2.80 -6.84 20.09
N ALA A 127 3.50 -7.55 20.97
CA ALA A 127 4.34 -8.67 20.58
C ALA A 127 3.46 -9.87 20.22
N LEU A 128 3.72 -10.45 19.07
CA LEU A 128 3.20 -11.74 18.62
C LEU A 128 4.27 -12.82 18.82
N THR A 129 3.86 -14.10 18.81
CA THR A 129 4.75 -15.26 18.98
C THR A 129 6.00 -15.21 18.10
N ARG A 130 5.91 -14.60 16.90
CA ARG A 130 7.04 -14.36 15.99
C ARG A 130 6.91 -13.02 15.25
N GLY A 131 6.79 -11.91 15.98
CA GLY A 131 6.90 -10.54 15.44
C GLY A 131 6.06 -9.52 16.19
N VAL A 132 5.67 -8.43 15.54
CA VAL A 132 4.97 -7.29 16.13
C VAL A 132 3.74 -6.93 15.30
N SER A 133 2.66 -6.52 15.96
CA SER A 133 1.41 -6.05 15.36
C SER A 133 1.01 -4.69 15.92
N LEU A 134 0.35 -3.85 15.10
CA LEU A 134 -0.25 -2.60 15.58
C LEU A 134 -1.55 -2.89 16.31
N VAL A 135 -1.64 -2.40 17.55
CA VAL A 135 -2.91 -2.34 18.30
C VAL A 135 -3.73 -1.11 17.88
N LYS A 136 -4.97 -1.02 18.38
CA LYS A 136 -5.90 0.06 18.03
C LYS A 136 -5.29 1.46 18.22
N GLY A 137 -4.68 1.72 19.38
CA GLY A 137 -4.06 3.03 19.66
C GLY A 137 -2.90 3.37 18.70
N GLY A 138 -2.08 2.39 18.31
CA GLY A 138 -1.04 2.62 17.31
C GLY A 138 -1.60 2.96 15.92
N LYS A 139 -2.71 2.31 15.53
CA LYS A 139 -3.41 2.64 14.28
C LYS A 139 -3.98 4.05 14.32
N GLU A 140 -4.60 4.46 15.42
CA GLU A 140 -5.16 5.81 15.58
C GLU A 140 -4.07 6.88 15.46
N VAL A 141 -2.92 6.70 16.13
CA VAL A 141 -1.79 7.63 16.04
C VAL A 141 -1.24 7.71 14.61
N LEU A 142 -1.06 6.57 13.94
CA LEU A 142 -0.56 6.54 12.56
C LEU A 142 -1.57 7.18 11.59
N LEU A 143 -2.85 6.84 11.71
CA LEU A 143 -3.90 7.37 10.84
C LEU A 143 -4.06 8.88 11.02
N ALA A 144 -4.03 9.40 12.25
CA ALA A 144 -4.07 10.83 12.50
C ALA A 144 -2.90 11.56 11.80
N ALA A 145 -1.68 11.02 11.91
CA ALA A 145 -0.51 11.59 11.25
C ALA A 145 -0.58 11.51 9.71
N LEU A 146 -1.13 10.43 9.17
CA LEU A 146 -1.34 10.27 7.74
C LEU A 146 -2.42 11.22 7.21
N LEU A 147 -3.53 11.40 7.93
CA LEU A 147 -4.61 12.33 7.56
C LEU A 147 -4.10 13.76 7.50
N ASP A 148 -3.40 14.22 8.54
CA ASP A 148 -2.75 15.55 8.54
C ASP A 148 -1.79 15.69 7.35
N TYR A 149 -0.89 14.73 7.16
CA TYR A 149 0.14 14.82 6.13
C TYR A 149 -0.38 14.74 4.68
N LEU A 150 -1.38 13.88 4.44
CA LEU A 150 -1.90 13.59 3.11
C LEU A 150 -3.06 14.50 2.71
N ASP A 151 -3.94 14.85 3.65
CA ASP A 151 -5.24 15.46 3.33
C ASP A 151 -5.40 16.88 3.88
N GLU A 152 -4.76 17.22 5.01
CA GLU A 152 -4.88 18.56 5.61
C GLU A 152 -3.81 19.51 5.08
N ARG A 153 -2.54 19.09 5.08
CA ARG A 153 -1.42 19.95 4.66
C ARG A 153 -1.46 20.24 3.17
N LYS A 154 -1.56 21.53 2.83
CA LYS A 154 -1.48 22.02 1.45
C LYS A 154 -0.03 22.06 0.98
N ILE A 155 0.15 21.73 -0.29
CA ILE A 155 1.39 21.82 -1.03
C ILE A 155 1.12 22.56 -2.35
N ARG A 156 2.12 23.32 -2.81
CA ARG A 156 2.12 23.83 -4.17
C ARG A 156 2.53 22.70 -5.10
N TYR A 157 1.60 22.22 -5.91
CA TYR A 157 1.83 21.14 -6.85
C TYR A 157 1.33 21.53 -8.23
N ARG A 158 2.23 21.56 -9.22
CA ARG A 158 1.91 21.87 -10.63
C ARG A 158 1.10 23.17 -10.79
N GLY A 159 1.55 24.23 -10.11
CA GLY A 159 0.94 25.56 -10.17
C GLY A 159 -0.32 25.76 -9.32
N ARG A 160 -0.83 24.72 -8.64
CA ARG A 160 -2.04 24.78 -7.82
C ARG A 160 -1.73 24.53 -6.34
N GLN A 161 -2.57 25.06 -5.45
CA GLN A 161 -2.52 24.77 -4.01
C GLN A 161 -3.48 23.63 -3.70
N LEU A 162 -2.96 22.46 -3.31
CA LEU A 162 -3.75 21.25 -3.09
C LEU A 162 -3.10 20.36 -2.02
N ASN A 163 -3.83 19.41 -1.45
CA ASN A 163 -3.24 18.40 -0.54
C ASN A 163 -2.67 17.24 -1.36
N ARG A 164 -1.89 16.35 -0.73
CA ARG A 164 -1.25 15.22 -1.41
C ARG A 164 -2.26 14.20 -1.94
N GLY A 165 -3.39 14.00 -1.26
CA GLY A 165 -4.49 13.16 -1.74
C GLY A 165 -5.03 13.64 -3.09
N HIS A 166 -5.25 14.95 -3.24
CA HIS A 166 -5.66 15.57 -4.50
C HIS A 166 -4.53 15.57 -5.54
N ALA A 167 -3.27 15.67 -5.13
CA ALA A 167 -2.12 15.56 -6.04
C ALA A 167 -2.09 14.18 -6.71
N LEU A 168 -2.24 13.12 -5.90
CA LEU A 168 -2.30 11.74 -6.35
C LEU A 168 -3.46 11.53 -7.35
N GLN A 169 -4.65 12.04 -7.02
CA GLN A 169 -5.82 11.95 -7.90
C GLN A 169 -5.60 12.66 -9.24
N LEU A 170 -5.01 13.86 -9.20
CA LEU A 170 -4.67 14.64 -10.39
C LEU A 170 -3.68 13.89 -11.28
N ASP A 171 -2.68 13.26 -10.68
CA ASP A 171 -1.67 12.49 -11.41
C ASP A 171 -2.29 11.24 -12.06
N ALA A 172 -3.20 10.54 -11.39
CA ALA A 172 -3.92 9.42 -11.97
C ALA A 172 -4.77 9.85 -13.19
N HIS A 173 -5.48 10.97 -13.10
CA HIS A 173 -6.24 11.52 -14.24
C HIS A 173 -5.33 11.91 -15.41
N ARG A 174 -4.21 12.55 -15.12
CA ARG A 174 -3.25 12.93 -16.16
C ARG A 174 -2.64 11.72 -16.84
N PHE A 175 -2.32 10.69 -16.07
CA PHE A 175 -1.82 9.43 -16.61
C PHE A 175 -2.84 8.78 -17.56
N ALA A 176 -4.12 8.71 -17.16
CA ALA A 176 -5.20 8.22 -18.02
C ALA A 176 -5.34 9.03 -19.32
N GLN A 177 -5.26 10.36 -19.24
CA GLN A 177 -5.32 11.24 -20.41
C GLN A 177 -4.16 10.99 -21.38
N GLN A 178 -2.95 10.77 -20.85
CA GLN A 178 -1.78 10.43 -21.66
C GLN A 178 -1.96 9.11 -22.42
N LEU A 179 -2.54 8.09 -21.78
CA LEU A 179 -2.81 6.80 -22.44
C LEU A 179 -3.84 6.89 -23.57
N ILE A 180 -4.81 7.81 -23.47
CA ILE A 180 -5.85 8.00 -24.51
C ILE A 180 -5.31 8.77 -25.74
N GLY A 181 -4.04 9.19 -25.73
CA GLY A 181 -3.48 10.00 -26.81
C GLY A 181 -4.00 11.44 -26.80
N ARG A 182 -4.72 11.85 -25.73
CA ARG A 182 -4.92 13.26 -25.39
C ARG A 182 -3.64 13.73 -24.74
N ALA A 183 -2.61 13.92 -25.57
CA ALA A 183 -1.44 14.66 -25.19
C ALA A 183 -1.91 15.97 -24.55
N ALA A 184 -1.33 16.27 -23.38
CA ALA A 184 -1.55 17.53 -22.70
C ALA A 184 -1.50 18.65 -23.74
N THR A 185 -2.56 19.47 -23.79
CA THR A 185 -2.58 20.67 -24.62
C THR A 185 -1.25 21.38 -24.43
N ASP A 186 -0.60 21.58 -25.55
CA ASP A 186 0.70 22.20 -25.75
C ASP A 186 0.85 23.46 -24.89
N TRP A 187 1.88 23.50 -24.03
CA TRP A 187 2.22 24.69 -23.23
C TRP A 187 3.51 25.37 -23.75
N THR A 188 3.90 25.09 -24.99
CA THR A 188 5.15 25.59 -25.59
C THR A 188 5.01 26.91 -26.36
N THR A 189 3.90 27.64 -26.19
CA THR A 189 3.82 29.06 -26.60
C THR A 189 4.01 29.97 -25.39
N LEU A 190 5.27 30.13 -24.99
CA LEU A 190 5.74 31.35 -24.33
C LEU A 190 6.29 32.28 -25.41
N GLU A 191 5.39 32.96 -26.11
CA GLU A 191 5.66 34.29 -26.66
C GLU A 191 4.77 35.26 -25.87
N VAL A 192 5.38 36.00 -24.93
CA VAL A 192 5.53 37.47 -24.87
C VAL A 192 6.44 37.78 -23.69
#